data_AF-A0A969DP12-F1
#
_entry.id   AF-A0A969DP12-F1
#
_cell.length_a   1.000
_cell.length_b   1.000
_cell.length_c   1.000
_cell.angle_alpha   90.00
_cell.angle_beta   90.00
_cell.angle_gamma   90.00
#
_symmetry.space_group_name_H-M   'P 1'
#
loop_
_entity.id
_entity.type
_entity.pdbx_description
1 polymer ?
#
loop_
_entity_poly.entity_id
_entity_poly.type
_entity_poly.pdbx_seq_one_letter_code
_entity_poly.pdbx_strand_id
1 'polypeptide(L)'
;MKFNLLKKILSISTVGLSVCGMLLTSSSSVYSQSSGEIVSFKSHNYPDRYIRHRNFLGYLEPIVDDLGRKDATYKLIPGLANSKCTSFESINFPGHFLRHENFRLKLARRINQRLFREDATFCIKNRLFGDDRSSWSFESVNFPGHYIRHKNFELWVEPSDGSDLFRKDATFGIDSPLYR
;
A
#
# COMPACT_ATOMS: atom_id res chain seq x y z
N MET A 1 -23.22 75.40 24.44
CA MET A 1 -23.79 74.88 25.71
C MET A 1 -23.09 73.55 26.01
N LYS A 2 -22.18 73.49 26.99
CA LYS A 2 -22.36 72.88 28.34
C LYS A 2 -23.05 71.50 28.31
N PHE A 3 -22.65 70.44 28.98
CA PHE A 3 -21.50 69.96 29.79
C PHE A 3 -21.98 68.55 30.26
N ASN A 4 -21.09 67.54 30.28
CA ASN A 4 -20.98 66.35 31.18
C ASN A 4 -22.17 66.00 32.12
N LEU A 5 -22.51 64.75 32.49
CA LEU A 5 -21.77 63.52 32.76
C LEU A 5 -22.83 62.46 33.17
N LEU A 6 -22.58 61.15 32.98
CA LEU A 6 -22.68 60.15 34.06
C LEU A 6 -22.28 58.75 33.57
N LYS A 7 -21.19 58.25 34.16
CA LYS A 7 -20.69 56.87 34.08
C LYS A 7 -21.63 55.94 34.84
N LYS A 8 -21.84 54.72 34.32
CA LYS A 8 -21.91 53.52 35.16
C LYS A 8 -21.36 52.31 34.41
N ILE A 9 -20.35 51.72 35.03
CA ILE A 9 -19.61 50.51 34.67
C ILE A 9 -20.51 49.31 34.93
N LEU A 10 -20.48 48.29 34.05
CA LEU A 10 -20.57 46.88 34.42
C LEU A 10 -19.96 46.01 33.31
N SER A 11 -18.95 45.25 33.73
CA SER A 11 -18.29 44.11 33.09
C SER A 11 -19.27 43.16 32.36
N ILE A 12 -18.82 42.48 31.30
CA ILE A 12 -18.83 41.01 31.20
C ILE A 12 -18.24 40.53 29.87
N SER A 13 -17.13 39.79 30.01
CA SER A 13 -16.59 38.69 29.21
C SER A 13 -16.47 38.81 27.69
N THR A 14 -15.20 38.85 27.26
CA THR A 14 -14.69 38.27 26.02
C THR A 14 -15.23 36.85 25.80
N VAL A 15 -16.05 36.64 24.76
CA VAL A 15 -16.20 35.31 24.16
C VAL A 15 -15.11 35.20 23.11
N GLY A 16 -13.91 34.79 23.56
CA GLY A 16 -12.93 34.24 22.64
C GLY A 16 -13.48 32.91 22.14
N LEU A 17 -13.96 32.84 20.90
CA LEU A 17 -14.11 31.57 20.22
C LEU A 17 -12.71 30.98 20.06
N SER A 18 -12.32 30.16 21.04
CA SER A 18 -11.24 29.21 20.85
C SER A 18 -11.70 28.27 19.74
N VAL A 19 -11.24 28.54 18.52
CA VAL A 19 -11.14 27.49 17.51
C VAL A 19 -10.13 26.51 18.10
N CYS A 20 -10.64 25.53 18.86
CA CYS A 20 -9.86 24.38 19.22
C CYS A 20 -9.48 23.75 17.88
N GLY A 21 -8.26 24.03 17.44
CA GLY A 21 -7.67 23.41 16.27
C GLY A 21 -7.65 21.93 16.55
N MET A 22 -8.72 21.23 16.18
CA MET A 22 -8.69 19.80 15.96
C MET A 22 -7.63 19.61 14.89
N LEU A 23 -6.41 19.32 15.32
CA LEU A 23 -5.45 18.63 14.50
C LEU A 23 -6.18 17.39 14.03
N LEU A 24 -6.65 17.41 12.79
CA LEU A 24 -7.15 16.25 12.08
C LEU A 24 -5.96 15.31 11.94
N THR A 25 -5.69 14.53 12.98
CA THR A 25 -4.72 13.43 12.89
C THR A 25 -5.34 12.46 11.91
N SER A 26 -4.84 12.42 10.68
CA SER A 26 -5.22 11.43 9.70
C SER A 26 -4.87 10.06 10.27
N SER A 27 -5.88 9.34 10.76
CA SER A 27 -5.71 7.96 11.18
C SER A 27 -5.39 7.16 9.93
N SER A 28 -4.10 6.90 9.69
CA SER A 28 -3.68 5.96 8.66
C SER A 28 -4.20 4.60 9.09
N SER A 29 -5.09 3.98 8.32
CA SER A 29 -5.42 2.58 8.52
C SER A 29 -4.13 1.78 8.33
N VAL A 30 -3.69 1.13 9.40
CA VAL A 30 -2.56 0.20 9.36
C VAL A 30 -3.15 -1.15 9.00
N TYR A 31 -2.65 -1.78 7.94
CA TYR A 31 -2.97 -3.18 7.68
C TYR A 31 -2.45 -4.00 8.87
N SER A 32 -3.37 -4.63 9.60
CA SER A 32 -3.04 -5.44 10.77
C SER A 32 -2.47 -6.78 10.32
N GLN A 33 -1.23 -6.75 9.84
CA GLN A 33 -0.52 -7.92 9.32
C GLN A 33 -0.24 -8.93 10.43
N SER A 34 -0.63 -10.19 10.21
CA SER A 34 -0.07 -11.29 10.99
C SER A 34 1.25 -11.75 10.35
N SER A 35 2.33 -11.86 11.14
CA SER A 35 3.61 -12.33 10.58
C SER A 35 3.46 -13.77 10.09
N GLY A 36 3.74 -14.00 8.81
CA GLY A 36 3.60 -15.32 8.19
C GLY A 36 2.22 -15.61 7.59
N GLU A 37 1.34 -14.61 7.52
CA GLU A 37 0.09 -14.68 6.76
C GLU A 37 0.34 -15.09 5.31
N ILE A 38 -0.52 -15.96 4.77
CA ILE A 38 -0.46 -16.41 3.38
C ILE A 38 -1.67 -15.84 2.65
N VAL A 39 -1.44 -15.14 1.55
CA VAL A 39 -2.48 -14.38 0.84
C VAL A 39 -2.31 -14.45 -0.68
N SER A 40 -3.32 -13.94 -1.39
CA SER A 40 -3.25 -13.60 -2.80
C SER A 40 -3.71 -12.15 -3.02
N PHE A 41 -3.13 -11.45 -3.99
CA PHE A 41 -3.45 -10.04 -4.23
C PHE A 41 -4.33 -9.89 -5.46
N LYS A 42 -5.57 -9.44 -5.27
CA LYS A 42 -6.58 -9.28 -6.33
C LYS A 42 -6.60 -7.86 -6.85
N SER A 43 -6.66 -7.66 -8.16
CA SER A 43 -6.75 -6.29 -8.72
C SER A 43 -8.10 -5.65 -8.40
N HIS A 44 -8.07 -4.35 -8.08
CA HIS A 44 -9.28 -3.56 -7.89
C HIS A 44 -10.09 -3.39 -9.19
N ASN A 45 -9.45 -3.02 -10.29
CA ASN A 45 -10.11 -2.71 -11.56
C ASN A 45 -10.17 -3.88 -12.55
N TYR A 46 -9.51 -5.00 -12.25
CA TYR A 46 -9.65 -6.28 -12.96
C TYR A 46 -9.88 -7.41 -11.95
N PRO A 47 -11.10 -7.52 -11.38
CA PRO A 47 -11.38 -8.39 -10.25
C PRO A 47 -11.36 -9.90 -10.57
N ASP A 48 -11.19 -10.28 -11.83
CA ASP A 48 -10.92 -11.65 -12.27
C ASP A 48 -9.41 -12.02 -12.19
N ARG A 49 -8.54 -11.09 -11.78
CA ARG A 49 -7.07 -11.23 -11.89
C ARG A 49 -6.34 -11.02 -10.58
N TYR A 50 -5.20 -11.70 -10.49
CA TYR A 50 -4.31 -11.67 -9.32
C TYR A 50 -2.86 -11.37 -9.71
N ILE A 51 -2.13 -10.77 -8.78
CA ILE A 51 -0.67 -10.69 -8.87
C ILE A 51 -0.12 -12.12 -8.84
N ARG A 52 0.63 -12.49 -9.87
CA ARG A 52 1.36 -13.74 -9.93
C ARG A 52 2.75 -13.55 -10.51
N HIS A 53 3.65 -14.49 -10.29
CA HIS A 53 4.90 -14.55 -11.05
C HIS A 53 4.78 -15.55 -12.20
N ARG A 54 5.42 -15.31 -13.34
CA ARG A 54 5.55 -16.26 -14.46
C ARG A 54 6.88 -16.02 -15.13
N ASN A 55 7.70 -17.06 -15.30
CA ASN A 55 9.07 -16.93 -15.79
C ASN A 55 9.88 -15.85 -15.04
N PHE A 56 9.73 -15.81 -13.70
CA PHE A 56 10.36 -14.83 -12.79
C PHE A 56 9.95 -13.36 -13.00
N LEU A 57 8.93 -13.07 -13.81
CA LEU A 57 8.37 -11.74 -14.00
C LEU A 57 6.99 -11.63 -13.34
N GLY A 58 6.63 -10.47 -12.81
CA GLY A 58 5.32 -10.23 -12.21
C GLY A 58 4.25 -9.92 -13.25
N TYR A 59 3.10 -10.54 -13.17
CA TYR A 59 1.97 -10.32 -14.07
C TYR A 59 0.66 -10.19 -13.30
N LEU A 60 -0.33 -9.57 -13.94
CA LEU A 60 -1.72 -9.54 -13.51
C LEU A 60 -2.57 -10.39 -14.46
N GLU A 61 -2.90 -11.62 -14.04
CA GLU A 61 -3.55 -12.62 -14.90
C GLU A 61 -4.71 -13.31 -14.17
N PRO A 62 -5.70 -13.85 -14.91
CA PRO A 62 -6.66 -14.79 -14.36
C PRO A 62 -5.96 -16.07 -13.89
N ILE A 63 -6.40 -16.62 -12.78
CA ILE A 63 -5.83 -17.84 -12.20
C ILE A 63 -6.77 -19.01 -12.47
N VAL A 64 -6.36 -19.90 -13.37
CA VAL A 64 -7.23 -20.96 -13.91
C VAL A 64 -6.75 -22.38 -13.60
N ASP A 65 -5.51 -22.54 -13.12
CA ASP A 65 -4.88 -23.83 -12.85
C ASP A 65 -4.11 -23.83 -11.52
N ASP A 66 -3.72 -25.02 -11.06
CA ASP A 66 -3.02 -25.17 -9.76
C ASP A 66 -1.64 -24.53 -9.75
N LEU A 67 -0.95 -24.49 -10.90
CA LEU A 67 0.32 -23.80 -11.04
C LEU A 67 0.12 -22.28 -10.83
N GLY A 68 -0.84 -21.67 -11.51
CA GLY A 68 -1.20 -20.27 -11.33
C GLY A 68 -1.61 -19.93 -9.90
N ARG A 69 -2.35 -20.82 -9.22
CA ARG A 69 -2.71 -20.63 -7.80
C ARG A 69 -1.46 -20.56 -6.92
N LYS A 70 -0.51 -21.46 -7.13
CA LYS A 70 0.79 -21.46 -6.44
C LYS A 70 1.59 -20.20 -6.75
N ASP A 71 1.63 -19.78 -8.01
CA ASP A 71 2.36 -18.62 -8.48
C ASP A 71 1.76 -17.28 -8.04
N ALA A 72 0.47 -17.28 -7.66
CA ALA A 72 -0.28 -16.13 -7.17
C ALA A 72 -0.41 -16.08 -5.64
N THR A 73 0.27 -16.98 -4.92
CA THR A 73 0.18 -17.06 -3.46
C THR A 73 1.51 -16.71 -2.81
N TYR A 74 1.44 -15.80 -1.83
CA TYR A 74 2.61 -15.25 -1.15
C TYR A 74 2.46 -15.30 0.35
N LYS A 75 3.57 -15.55 1.04
CA LYS A 75 3.71 -15.37 2.47
C LYS A 75 4.20 -13.95 2.77
N LEU A 76 3.53 -13.27 3.68
CA LEU A 76 3.87 -11.94 4.15
C LEU A 76 4.83 -12.06 5.32
N ILE A 77 6.06 -11.57 5.14
CA ILE A 77 7.08 -11.56 6.19
C ILE A 77 7.44 -10.11 6.57
N PRO A 78 8.06 -9.89 7.74
CA PRO A 78 8.69 -8.59 8.03
C PRO A 78 9.64 -8.19 6.90
N GLY A 79 9.54 -6.94 6.48
CA GLY A 79 10.30 -6.41 5.35
C GLY A 79 11.79 -6.61 5.51
N LEU A 80 12.44 -7.10 4.45
CA LEU A 80 13.86 -7.45 4.47
C LEU A 80 14.76 -6.25 4.78
N ALA A 81 14.36 -5.03 4.39
CA ALA A 81 15.09 -3.79 4.71
C ALA A 81 14.49 -3.02 5.89
N ASN A 82 13.20 -3.19 6.16
CA ASN A 82 12.48 -2.49 7.23
C ASN A 82 11.36 -3.37 7.77
N SER A 83 11.48 -3.79 9.03
CA SER A 83 10.52 -4.70 9.68
C SER A 83 9.13 -4.08 9.92
N LYS A 84 8.97 -2.76 9.76
CA LYS A 84 7.67 -2.08 9.79
C LYS A 84 6.92 -2.15 8.45
N CYS A 85 7.59 -2.61 7.40
CA CYS A 85 7.02 -2.86 6.08
C CYS A 85 7.07 -4.37 5.79
N THR A 86 6.73 -4.78 4.58
CA THR A 86 6.47 -6.17 4.23
C THR A 86 7.35 -6.61 3.06
N SER A 87 7.78 -7.87 3.07
CA SER A 87 8.33 -8.53 1.89
C SER A 87 7.43 -9.72 1.54
N PHE A 88 7.19 -9.93 0.24
CA PHE A 88 6.29 -10.96 -0.26
C PHE A 88 7.09 -12.17 -0.74
N GLU A 89 7.11 -13.24 0.05
CA GLU A 89 7.80 -14.49 -0.28
C GLU A 89 6.87 -15.39 -1.10
N SER A 90 7.35 -15.97 -2.19
CA SER A 90 6.57 -16.94 -2.98
C SER A 90 6.36 -18.24 -2.19
N ILE A 91 5.13 -18.77 -2.22
CA ILE A 91 4.85 -20.07 -1.59
C ILE A 91 5.51 -21.24 -2.33
N ASN A 92 5.51 -21.22 -3.66
CA ASN A 92 6.06 -22.33 -4.45
C ASN A 92 7.55 -22.18 -4.79
N PHE A 93 8.15 -21.01 -4.52
CA PHE A 93 9.59 -20.79 -4.56
C PHE A 93 10.08 -20.20 -3.22
N PRO A 94 10.14 -21.00 -2.13
CA PRO A 94 10.65 -20.52 -0.85
C PRO A 94 12.03 -19.86 -0.99
N GLY A 95 12.25 -18.77 -0.24
CA GLY A 95 13.42 -17.92 -0.36
C GLY A 95 13.46 -17.01 -1.58
N HIS A 96 12.40 -17.00 -2.42
CA HIS A 96 12.23 -16.02 -3.49
C HIS A 96 11.19 -14.96 -3.11
N PHE A 97 11.47 -13.73 -3.48
CA PHE A 97 10.68 -12.56 -3.09
C PHE A 97 10.27 -11.75 -4.32
N LEU A 98 9.08 -11.16 -4.26
CA LEU A 98 8.76 -10.06 -5.17
C LEU A 98 9.69 -8.89 -4.87
N ARG A 99 10.37 -8.40 -5.91
CA ARG A 99 11.21 -7.21 -5.85
C ARG A 99 11.10 -6.42 -7.13
N HIS A 100 11.37 -5.13 -7.08
CA HIS A 100 11.57 -4.38 -8.31
C HIS A 100 13.02 -4.51 -8.81
N GLU A 101 13.19 -4.43 -10.13
CA GLU A 101 14.49 -4.27 -10.77
C GLU A 101 14.26 -3.51 -12.07
N ASN A 102 14.95 -2.38 -12.26
CA ASN A 102 14.65 -1.45 -13.34
C ASN A 102 13.14 -1.11 -13.38
N PHE A 103 12.54 -0.97 -12.20
CA PHE A 103 11.10 -0.75 -11.98
C PHE A 103 10.16 -1.86 -12.45
N ARG A 104 10.66 -2.96 -13.04
CA ARG A 104 9.84 -4.15 -13.32
C ARG A 104 9.72 -4.99 -12.05
N LEU A 105 8.51 -5.40 -11.68
CA LEU A 105 8.34 -6.35 -10.58
C LEU A 105 8.74 -7.76 -11.03
N LYS A 106 9.64 -8.40 -10.29
CA LYS A 106 10.19 -9.72 -10.59
C LYS A 106 10.12 -10.61 -9.35
N LEU A 107 10.14 -11.92 -9.57
CA LEU A 107 10.42 -12.89 -8.52
C LEU A 107 11.91 -13.22 -8.55
N ALA A 108 12.61 -13.09 -7.41
CA ALA A 108 14.03 -13.38 -7.35
C ALA A 108 14.45 -14.04 -6.04
N ARG A 109 15.43 -14.95 -6.13
CA ARG A 109 16.03 -15.58 -4.95
C ARG A 109 16.72 -14.53 -4.09
N ARG A 110 16.48 -14.59 -2.78
CA ARG A 110 17.17 -13.73 -1.81
C ARG A 110 18.67 -13.91 -1.89
N ILE A 111 19.36 -12.78 -1.95
CA ILE A 111 20.81 -12.68 -1.81
C ILE A 111 21.14 -11.69 -0.69
N ASN A 112 22.33 -11.81 -0.10
CA ASN A 112 22.76 -10.91 0.99
C ASN A 112 23.29 -9.58 0.44
N GLN A 113 22.44 -8.82 -0.23
CA GLN A 113 22.75 -7.49 -0.71
C GLN A 113 21.74 -6.49 -0.15
N ARG A 114 22.23 -5.32 0.26
CA ARG A 114 21.38 -4.24 0.77
C ARG A 114 20.32 -3.84 -0.27
N LEU A 115 20.75 -3.64 -1.52
CA LEU A 115 19.87 -3.27 -2.64
C LEU A 115 18.74 -4.29 -2.83
N PHE A 116 19.04 -5.60 -2.81
CA PHE A 116 18.00 -6.63 -2.88
C PHE A 116 16.95 -6.47 -1.78
N ARG A 117 17.39 -6.25 -0.52
CA ARG A 117 16.47 -6.11 0.61
C ARG A 117 15.58 -4.88 0.46
N GLU A 118 16.15 -3.78 -0.01
CA GLU A 118 15.45 -2.53 -0.28
C GLU A 118 14.44 -2.71 -1.43
N ASP A 119 14.85 -3.30 -2.55
CA ASP A 119 14.00 -3.54 -3.71
C ASP A 119 12.84 -4.52 -3.45
N ALA A 120 13.02 -5.42 -2.48
CA ALA A 120 12.06 -6.45 -2.08
C ALA A 120 11.18 -6.05 -0.89
N THR A 121 11.24 -4.79 -0.42
CA THR A 121 10.46 -4.34 0.73
C THR A 121 9.45 -3.27 0.31
N PHE A 122 8.18 -3.53 0.61
CA PHE A 122 7.05 -2.66 0.29
C PHE A 122 6.25 -2.35 1.56
N CYS A 123 5.90 -1.08 1.75
CA CYS A 123 5.05 -0.65 2.84
C CYS A 123 3.59 -0.70 2.37
N ILE A 124 2.75 -1.45 3.09
CA ILE A 124 1.32 -1.53 2.82
C ILE A 124 0.69 -0.20 3.25
N LYS A 125 0.14 0.53 2.28
CA LYS A 125 -0.51 1.83 2.46
C LYS A 125 -2.01 1.72 2.20
N ASN A 126 -2.74 2.70 2.70
CA ASN A 126 -4.13 2.92 2.29
C ASN A 126 -4.23 2.86 0.76
N ARG A 127 -5.29 2.21 0.27
CA ARG A 127 -5.67 2.23 -1.14
C ARG A 127 -5.58 3.65 -1.72
N LEU A 128 -5.02 3.73 -2.92
CA LEU A 128 -5.01 4.98 -3.67
C LEU A 128 -6.38 5.26 -4.33
N PHE A 129 -7.23 4.24 -4.50
CA PHE A 129 -8.54 4.39 -5.12
C PHE A 129 -9.67 3.65 -4.36
N GLY A 130 -10.88 4.20 -4.44
CA GLY A 130 -12.11 3.59 -3.93
C GLY A 130 -12.29 3.72 -2.42
N ASP A 131 -13.43 3.23 -1.91
CA ASP A 131 -13.80 3.29 -0.49
C ASP A 131 -13.75 1.95 0.24
N ASP A 132 -13.45 0.87 -0.49
CA ASP A 132 -13.32 -0.47 0.05
C ASP A 132 -12.12 -0.55 1.01
N ARG A 133 -12.40 -0.73 2.30
CA ARG A 133 -11.41 -0.80 3.36
C ARG A 133 -10.59 -2.10 3.38
N SER A 134 -10.95 -3.08 2.54
CA SER A 134 -10.17 -4.30 2.34
C SER A 134 -9.10 -4.18 1.24
N SER A 135 -9.07 -3.06 0.53
CA SER A 135 -8.10 -2.75 -0.52
C SER A 135 -6.91 -1.91 -0.01
N TRP A 136 -5.75 -2.12 -0.62
CA TRP A 136 -4.45 -1.56 -0.23
C TRP A 136 -3.60 -1.20 -1.45
N SER A 137 -2.56 -0.40 -1.22
CA SER A 137 -1.51 -0.10 -2.20
C SER A 137 -0.13 -0.39 -1.62
N PHE A 138 0.81 -0.84 -2.44
CA PHE A 138 2.13 -1.30 -1.99
C PHE A 138 3.21 -0.32 -2.42
N GLU A 139 3.66 0.54 -1.50
CA GLU A 139 4.69 1.55 -1.76
C GLU A 139 6.09 0.96 -1.58
N SER A 140 7.01 1.22 -2.50
CA SER A 140 8.41 0.82 -2.37
C SER A 140 9.10 1.53 -1.21
N VAL A 141 9.87 0.80 -0.40
CA VAL A 141 10.59 1.41 0.74
C VAL A 141 11.73 2.32 0.29
N ASN A 142 12.39 1.99 -0.83
CA ASN A 142 13.54 2.74 -1.36
C ASN A 142 13.19 3.73 -2.47
N PHE A 143 11.94 3.73 -2.95
CA PHE A 143 11.40 4.73 -3.86
C PHE A 143 10.05 5.25 -3.36
N PRO A 144 10.03 6.17 -2.36
CA PRO A 144 8.80 6.79 -1.89
C PRO A 144 8.00 7.40 -3.05
N GLY A 145 6.68 7.30 -2.97
CA GLY A 145 5.75 7.69 -4.04
C GLY A 145 5.66 6.69 -5.21
N HIS A 146 6.47 5.62 -5.22
CA HIS A 146 6.37 4.56 -6.22
C HIS A 146 5.61 3.36 -5.68
N TYR A 147 4.66 2.87 -6.46
CA TYR A 147 3.76 1.81 -6.04
C TYR A 147 3.82 0.63 -7.00
N ILE A 148 3.64 -0.58 -6.49
CA ILE A 148 3.27 -1.72 -7.33
C ILE A 148 1.97 -1.35 -8.04
N ARG A 149 1.99 -1.40 -9.37
CA ARG A 149 0.81 -1.22 -10.22
C ARG A 149 0.88 -2.13 -11.43
N HIS A 150 -0.27 -2.51 -11.97
CA HIS A 150 -0.29 -3.16 -13.27
C HIS A 150 -0.27 -2.13 -14.41
N LYS A 151 0.28 -2.50 -15.59
CA LYS A 151 0.19 -1.75 -16.86
C LYS A 151 0.35 -2.77 -17.97
N ASN A 152 -0.62 -2.85 -18.87
CA ASN A 152 -0.67 -3.90 -19.91
C ASN A 152 -0.55 -5.32 -19.33
N PHE A 153 -1.16 -5.55 -18.16
CA PHE A 153 -1.09 -6.80 -17.40
C PHE A 153 0.31 -7.22 -16.90
N GLU A 154 1.30 -6.34 -17.01
CA GLU A 154 2.60 -6.50 -16.36
C GLU A 154 2.65 -5.70 -15.06
N LEU A 155 3.43 -6.18 -14.09
CA LEU A 155 3.61 -5.48 -12.83
C LEU A 155 4.88 -4.63 -12.81
N TRP A 156 4.72 -3.38 -12.41
CA TRP A 156 5.77 -2.36 -12.34
C TRP A 156 5.71 -1.65 -10.99
N VAL A 157 6.81 -1.00 -10.63
CA VAL A 157 6.91 -0.09 -9.48
C VAL A 157 7.18 1.31 -10.02
N GLU A 158 6.13 2.13 -10.11
CA GLU A 158 6.19 3.42 -10.80
C GLU A 158 5.66 4.56 -9.91
N PRO A 159 6.12 5.80 -10.15
CA PRO A 159 5.64 6.96 -9.41
C PRO A 159 4.18 7.22 -9.72
N SER A 160 3.40 7.59 -8.71
CA SER A 160 2.02 8.04 -8.95
C SER A 160 2.00 9.31 -9.79
N ASP A 161 1.21 9.28 -10.87
CA ASP A 161 0.91 10.45 -11.70
C ASP A 161 -0.36 11.21 -11.23
N GLY A 162 -0.98 10.76 -10.14
CA GLY A 162 -2.21 11.31 -9.59
C GLY A 162 -3.49 10.96 -10.36
N SER A 163 -3.39 10.25 -11.48
CA SER A 163 -4.54 9.88 -12.31
C SER A 163 -5.40 8.79 -11.67
N ASP A 164 -6.70 8.78 -11.98
CA ASP A 164 -7.60 7.69 -11.57
C ASP A 164 -7.13 6.33 -12.07
N LEU A 165 -6.57 6.28 -13.29
CA LEU A 165 -6.09 5.04 -13.87
C LEU A 165 -4.94 4.48 -13.03
N PHE A 166 -3.91 5.28 -12.75
CA PHE A 166 -2.81 4.84 -11.88
C PHE A 166 -3.32 4.37 -10.52
N ARG A 167 -4.21 5.16 -9.88
CA ARG A 167 -4.72 4.83 -8.54
C ARG A 167 -5.49 3.50 -8.55
N LYS A 168 -6.28 3.24 -9.59
CA LYS A 168 -6.98 1.95 -9.79
C LYS A 168 -5.99 0.82 -10.04
N ASP A 169 -4.98 1.03 -10.88
CA ASP A 169 -3.97 0.03 -11.24
C ASP A 169 -3.05 -0.34 -10.08
N ALA A 170 -2.89 0.56 -9.12
CA ALA A 170 -2.07 0.42 -7.91
C ALA A 170 -2.86 -0.02 -6.67
N THR A 171 -4.14 -0.37 -6.82
CA THR A 171 -5.00 -0.78 -5.70
C THR A 171 -5.35 -2.26 -5.82
N PHE A 172 -5.13 -3.01 -4.73
CA PHE A 172 -5.32 -4.45 -4.67
C PHE A 172 -6.05 -4.87 -3.38
N GLY A 173 -6.95 -5.84 -3.49
CA GLY A 173 -7.45 -6.57 -2.34
C GLY A 173 -6.41 -7.58 -1.84
N ILE A 174 -6.36 -7.79 -0.54
CA ILE A 174 -5.61 -8.90 0.08
C ILE A 174 -6.63 -10.00 0.40
N ASP A 175 -6.68 -11.02 -0.46
CA ASP A 175 -7.64 -12.12 -0.37
C ASP A 175 -7.06 -13.34 0.35
N SER A 176 -7.96 -14.23 0.77
CA SER A 176 -7.58 -15.59 1.19
C SER A 176 -6.68 -16.25 0.14
N PRO A 177 -5.70 -17.05 0.55
CA PRO A 177 -4.71 -17.56 -0.37
C PRO A 177 -5.34 -18.51 -1.38
N LEU A 178 -4.97 -18.35 -2.65
CA LEU A 178 -5.46 -19.22 -3.72
C LEU A 178 -4.88 -20.63 -3.60
N TYR A 179 -3.72 -20.81 -2.96
CA TYR A 179 -3.08 -22.09 -2.67
C TYR A 179 -2.75 -22.22 -1.17
N ARG A 180 -2.88 -23.42 -0.61
CA ARG A 180 -2.54 -23.73 0.78
C ARG A 180 -1.46 -24.78 0.85
#